data_AF-A0A484KWW0-F1
#
_entry.id   AF-A0A484KWW0-F1
#
_cell.length_a   1.000
_cell.length_b   1.000
_cell.length_c   1.000
_cell.angle_alpha   90.00
_cell.angle_beta   90.00
_cell.angle_gamma   90.00
#
_symmetry.space_group_name_H-M   'P 1'
#
loop_
_entity.id
_entity.type
_entity.pdbx_description
1 polymer ?
#
loop_
_entity_poly.entity_id
_entity_poly.type
_entity_poly.pdbx_seq_one_letter_code
_entity_poly.pdbx_strand_id
1 'polypeptide(L)'
;MPIIDKFKDMGTVVMGKVESGTVREGDSLLVMPNKAPVKVLAIFIDEDKVREAGPGENLRVRVSGIEEDDILSGFVLCSVVRPVPAVTEFVAHLSNKELLDNAIFTAGYKAVLHIHSVVEECEIVDLIKEIDPKTKEPKKRKPLFVKNGAFVVCLIQVNNMICIEKFNDFSQLGRFTLRTEGKTVAVGKVTDLPTVGKNA
;
A
#
# COMPACT_ATOMS: atom_id res chain seq x y z
N MET A 1 -0.27 11.14 1.17
CA MET A 1 -0.80 11.02 2.53
C MET A 1 -1.79 9.85 2.56
N PRO A 2 -1.38 8.66 3.03
CA PRO A 2 -2.32 7.58 3.29
C PRO A 2 -3.33 8.00 4.36
N ILE A 3 -4.60 7.72 4.10
CA ILE A 3 -5.72 7.97 5.00
C ILE A 3 -5.79 6.82 5.99
N ILE A 4 -5.65 7.14 7.26
CA ILE A 4 -5.75 6.19 8.38
C ILE A 4 -7.20 6.09 8.83
N ASP A 5 -7.86 7.25 8.94
CA ASP A 5 -9.20 7.36 9.49
C ASP A 5 -9.94 8.53 8.83
N LYS A 6 -11.27 8.52 8.92
CA LYS A 6 -12.15 9.49 8.29
C LYS A 6 -13.37 9.74 9.19
N PHE A 7 -13.91 10.95 9.16
CA PHE A 7 -15.16 11.28 9.85
C PHE A 7 -15.81 12.52 9.25
N LYS A 8 -17.12 12.67 9.48
CA LYS A 8 -17.88 13.85 9.09
C LYS A 8 -17.77 14.96 10.12
N ASP A 9 -17.30 16.13 9.68
CA ASP A 9 -17.33 17.37 10.46
C ASP A 9 -17.41 18.59 9.52
N MET A 10 -18.62 19.14 9.39
CA MET A 10 -18.95 20.24 8.45
C MET A 10 -18.35 20.04 7.05
N GLY A 11 -18.30 18.78 6.60
CA GLY A 11 -17.54 18.29 5.45
C GLY A 11 -16.94 16.92 5.75
N THR A 12 -16.10 16.41 4.84
CA THR A 12 -15.38 15.16 5.04
C THR A 12 -14.00 15.47 5.60
N VAL A 13 -13.68 14.99 6.81
CA VAL A 13 -12.36 15.14 7.40
C VAL A 13 -11.62 13.81 7.30
N VAL A 14 -10.42 13.86 6.73
CA VAL A 14 -9.55 12.69 6.61
C VAL A 14 -8.30 12.89 7.44
N MET A 15 -7.97 11.86 8.20
CA MET A 15 -6.78 11.83 9.04
C MET A 15 -5.73 10.96 8.39
N GLY A 16 -4.49 11.45 8.36
CA GLY A 16 -3.41 10.72 7.73
C GLY A 16 -2.07 11.36 8.00
N LYS A 17 -1.02 10.58 7.76
CA LYS A 17 0.34 11.06 7.87
C LYS A 17 0.84 11.53 6.51
N VAL A 18 1.49 12.69 6.48
CA VAL A 18 2.15 13.13 5.24
C VAL A 18 3.47 12.40 5.09
N GLU A 19 3.50 11.41 4.21
CA GLU A 19 4.75 10.69 3.91
C GLU A 19 5.68 11.48 2.99
N SER A 20 5.13 12.38 2.16
CA SER A 20 5.93 13.23 1.27
C SER A 20 5.10 14.38 0.70
N GLY A 21 5.82 15.43 0.31
CA GLY A 21 5.25 16.68 -0.20
C GLY A 21 4.85 17.63 0.93
N THR A 22 4.15 18.68 0.53
CA THR A 22 3.59 19.70 1.41
C THR A 22 2.13 19.86 1.02
N VAL A 23 1.25 19.95 2.00
CA VAL A 23 -0.18 20.19 1.78
C VAL A 23 -0.50 21.62 2.19
N ARG A 24 -1.18 22.38 1.35
CA ARG A 24 -1.62 23.74 1.66
C ARG A 24 -3.14 23.88 1.63
N GLU A 25 -3.66 24.79 2.45
CA GLU A 25 -5.06 25.18 2.42
C GLU A 25 -5.42 25.75 1.03
N GLY A 26 -6.48 25.22 0.41
CA GLY A 26 -6.89 25.58 -0.95
C GLY A 26 -6.33 24.68 -2.07
N ASP A 27 -5.41 23.76 -1.75
CA ASP A 27 -4.86 22.85 -2.76
C ASP A 27 -5.92 21.89 -3.32
N SER A 28 -5.80 21.61 -4.61
CA SER A 28 -6.57 20.55 -5.27
C SER A 28 -5.74 19.27 -5.30
N LEU A 29 -6.23 18.23 -4.64
CA LEU A 29 -5.61 16.92 -4.52
C LEU A 29 -6.48 15.85 -5.18
N LEU A 30 -5.94 14.64 -5.26
CA LEU A 30 -6.62 13.48 -5.80
C LEU A 30 -6.65 12.36 -4.75
N VAL A 31 -7.83 11.79 -4.53
CA VAL A 31 -7.99 10.58 -3.73
C VAL A 31 -7.87 9.38 -4.66
N MET A 32 -6.81 8.59 -4.46
CA MET A 32 -6.62 7.28 -5.09
C MET A 32 -7.08 6.19 -4.13
N PRO A 33 -7.66 5.08 -4.61
CA PRO A 33 -7.70 4.61 -6.01
C PRO A 33 -8.84 5.18 -6.87
N ASN A 34 -9.86 5.82 -6.28
CA ASN A 34 -11.07 6.27 -7.01
C ASN A 34 -10.85 7.41 -8.00
N LYS A 35 -9.65 8.00 -8.06
CA LYS A 35 -9.32 9.20 -8.86
C LYS A 35 -10.31 10.35 -8.63
N ALA A 36 -10.80 10.48 -7.39
CA ALA A 36 -11.75 11.51 -7.04
C ALA A 36 -11.02 12.84 -6.75
N PRO A 37 -11.32 13.93 -7.47
CA PRO A 37 -10.71 15.21 -7.23
C PRO A 37 -11.28 15.82 -5.95
N VAL A 38 -10.40 16.25 -5.05
CA VAL A 38 -10.81 16.86 -3.78
C VAL A 38 -10.10 18.19 -3.56
N LYS A 39 -10.77 19.12 -2.90
CA LYS A 39 -10.17 20.40 -2.49
C LYS A 39 -9.97 20.44 -0.99
N VAL A 40 -8.75 20.82 -0.58
CA VAL A 40 -8.39 21.04 0.82
C VAL A 40 -9.01 22.35 1.29
N LEU A 41 -9.94 22.27 2.24
CA LEU A 41 -10.59 23.44 2.84
C LEU A 41 -9.84 23.93 4.07
N ALA A 42 -9.30 23.03 4.88
CA ALA A 42 -8.55 23.37 6.09
C ALA A 42 -7.63 22.20 6.46
N ILE A 43 -6.53 22.53 7.13
CA ILE A 43 -5.56 21.57 7.65
C ILE A 43 -5.43 21.83 9.15
N PHE A 44 -5.48 20.77 9.93
CA PHE A 44 -5.26 20.81 11.36
C PHE A 44 -4.12 19.87 11.73
N ILE A 45 -3.15 20.38 12.49
CA ILE A 45 -2.15 19.56 13.17
C ILE A 45 -2.67 19.43 14.60
N ASP A 46 -3.02 18.21 15.00
CA ASP A 46 -3.71 17.93 16.27
C ASP A 46 -5.00 18.74 16.45
N GLU A 47 -4.95 19.88 17.16
CA GLU A 47 -6.07 20.82 17.37
C GLU A 47 -5.83 22.19 16.74
N ASP A 48 -4.62 22.48 16.25
CA ASP A 48 -4.25 23.79 15.71
C ASP A 48 -4.49 23.84 14.20
N LYS A 49 -5.23 24.85 13.75
CA LYS A 49 -5.41 25.12 12.32
C LYS A 49 -4.13 25.71 11.73
N VAL A 50 -3.57 25.03 10.73
CA VAL A 50 -2.38 25.48 10.00
C VAL A 50 -2.69 25.74 8.53
N ARG A 51 -1.90 26.61 7.89
CA ARG A 51 -2.04 26.94 6.46
C ARG A 51 -1.28 25.98 5.55
N GLU A 52 -0.17 25.44 6.04
CA GLU A 52 0.63 24.46 5.35
C GLU A 52 1.18 23.45 6.34
N ALA A 53 1.44 22.24 5.84
CA ALA A 53 1.96 21.15 6.66
C ALA A 53 2.98 20.32 5.88
N GLY A 54 4.01 19.88 6.61
CA GLY A 54 5.18 19.21 6.05
C GLY A 54 5.10 17.69 6.10
N PRO A 55 6.11 17.00 5.53
CA PRO A 55 6.23 15.55 5.65
C PRO A 55 6.61 15.16 7.08
N GLY A 56 6.03 14.06 7.58
CA GLY A 56 6.25 13.51 8.91
C GLY A 56 5.15 13.84 9.93
N GLU A 57 4.31 14.83 9.65
CA GLU A 57 3.24 15.27 10.54
C GLU A 57 1.95 14.47 10.33
N ASN A 58 1.21 14.28 11.42
CA ASN A 58 -0.14 13.72 11.38
C ASN A 58 -1.12 14.88 11.21
N LEU A 59 -1.87 14.85 10.12
CA LEU A 59 -2.78 15.93 9.75
C LEU A 59 -4.21 15.43 9.74
N ARG A 60 -5.11 16.32 10.15
CA ARG A 60 -6.53 16.23 9.82
C ARG A 60 -6.80 17.23 8.72
N VAL A 61 -7.13 16.72 7.54
CA VAL A 61 -7.40 17.55 6.37
C VAL A 61 -8.90 17.53 6.12
N ARG A 62 -9.53 18.70 6.20
CA ARG A 62 -10.92 18.86 5.78
C ARG A 62 -10.94 18.99 4.27
N VAL A 63 -11.60 18.06 3.61
CA VAL A 63 -11.72 18.01 2.15
C VAL A 63 -13.17 18.22 1.71
N SER A 64 -13.31 18.73 0.48
CA SER A 64 -14.59 18.90 -0.20
C SER A 64 -14.54 18.27 -1.58
N GLY A 65 -15.70 17.83 -2.08
CA GLY A 65 -15.84 17.15 -3.38
C GLY A 65 -15.89 15.62 -3.30
N ILE A 66 -15.84 15.05 -2.09
CA ILE A 66 -16.02 13.62 -1.85
C ILE A 66 -16.82 13.40 -0.56
N GLU A 67 -17.69 12.40 -0.55
CA GLU A 67 -18.42 12.00 0.65
C GLU A 67 -17.57 11.08 1.52
N GLU A 68 -17.89 11.02 2.81
CA GLU A 68 -17.19 10.11 3.74
C GLU A 68 -17.37 8.66 3.30
N ASP A 69 -18.56 8.28 2.82
CA ASP A 69 -18.90 6.92 2.43
C ASP A 69 -18.04 6.41 1.25
N ASP A 70 -17.58 7.32 0.39
CA ASP A 70 -16.74 7.01 -0.78
C ASP A 70 -15.24 6.88 -0.46
N ILE A 71 -14.81 7.18 0.76
CA ILE A 71 -13.40 7.05 1.19
C ILE A 71 -13.26 5.78 2.01
N LEU A 72 -12.20 4.99 1.82
CA LEU A 72 -11.89 3.90 2.73
C LEU A 72 -10.56 4.14 3.42
N SER A 73 -10.42 3.61 4.64
CA SER A 73 -9.12 3.56 5.31
C SER A 73 -8.13 2.83 4.41
N GLY A 74 -6.99 3.46 4.16
CA GLY A 74 -5.98 2.96 3.23
C GLY A 74 -6.00 3.61 1.84
N PHE A 75 -7.00 4.43 1.53
CA PHE A 75 -6.95 5.34 0.38
C PHE A 75 -5.81 6.33 0.54
N VAL A 76 -5.28 6.85 -0.57
CA VAL A 76 -4.12 7.73 -0.55
C VAL A 76 -4.48 9.07 -1.20
N LEU A 77 -4.36 10.14 -0.41
CA LEU A 77 -4.33 11.50 -0.93
C LEU A 77 -2.99 11.75 -1.61
N CYS A 78 -3.04 12.10 -2.89
CA CYS A 78 -1.88 12.38 -3.71
C CYS A 78 -2.06 13.68 -4.51
N SER A 79 -0.96 14.19 -5.04
CA SER A 79 -1.00 15.35 -5.92
C SER A 79 -1.53 14.95 -7.30
N VAL A 80 -2.28 15.86 -7.95
CA VAL A 80 -2.77 15.67 -9.33
C VAL A 80 -1.61 15.50 -10.32
N VAL A 81 -0.43 16.08 -10.04
CA VAL A 81 0.75 16.03 -10.92
C VAL A 81 1.45 14.66 -10.87
N ARG A 82 1.42 14.00 -9.71
CA ARG A 82 2.06 12.69 -9.48
C ARG A 82 1.09 11.80 -8.71
N PRO A 83 0.10 11.20 -9.40
CA PRO A 83 -0.84 10.29 -8.76
C PRO A 83 -0.13 8.99 -8.38
N VAL A 84 -0.48 8.45 -7.22
CA VAL A 84 0.01 7.15 -6.77
C VAL A 84 -0.67 6.06 -7.61
N PRO A 85 0.07 5.08 -8.16
CA PRO A 85 -0.52 4.03 -8.96
C PRO A 85 -1.40 3.12 -8.08
N ALA A 86 -2.58 2.82 -8.59
CA ALA A 86 -3.48 1.83 -8.02
C ALA A 86 -3.39 0.56 -8.87
N VAL A 87 -3.05 -0.56 -8.25
CA VAL A 87 -2.90 -1.85 -8.94
C VAL A 87 -3.61 -2.96 -8.18
N THR A 88 -4.03 -3.98 -8.92
CA THR A 88 -4.56 -5.23 -8.35
C THR A 88 -3.52 -6.35 -8.34
N GLU A 89 -2.42 -6.19 -9.08
CA GLU A 89 -1.35 -7.17 -9.19
C GLU A 89 -0.02 -6.45 -9.03
N PHE A 90 0.96 -7.10 -8.40
CA PHE A 90 2.31 -6.56 -8.27
C PHE A 90 3.34 -7.64 -8.00
N VAL A 91 4.59 -7.36 -8.38
CA VAL A 91 5.72 -8.23 -8.08
C VAL A 91 6.42 -7.74 -6.83
N ALA A 92 6.63 -8.65 -5.90
CA ALA A 92 7.27 -8.33 -4.63
C ALA A 92 8.31 -9.37 -4.24
N HIS A 93 9.30 -8.90 -3.48
CA HIS A 93 10.21 -9.75 -2.73
C HIS A 93 9.59 -10.04 -1.37
N LEU A 94 9.28 -11.30 -1.11
CA LEU A 94 8.84 -11.79 0.18
C LEU A 94 9.99 -12.45 0.93
N SER A 95 10.11 -12.11 2.20
CA SER A 95 10.88 -12.86 3.18
C SER A 95 9.90 -13.65 4.03
N ASN A 96 9.87 -14.97 3.86
CA ASN A 96 9.06 -15.82 4.71
C ASN A 96 9.70 -15.88 6.10
N LYS A 97 8.93 -15.52 7.12
CA LYS A 97 9.39 -15.58 8.52
C LYS A 97 8.93 -16.88 9.16
N GLU A 98 7.63 -17.02 9.33
CA GLU A 98 7.04 -18.05 10.15
C GLU A 98 5.74 -18.51 9.50
N LEU A 99 5.83 -19.57 8.70
CA LEU A 99 4.66 -20.32 8.28
C LEU A 99 4.10 -21.05 9.50
N LEU A 100 2.77 -21.13 9.58
CA LEU A 100 2.06 -22.02 10.50
C LEU A 100 2.62 -23.44 10.37
N ASP A 101 2.64 -24.20 11.47
CA ASP A 101 3.07 -25.59 11.45
C ASP A 101 2.28 -26.36 10.37
N ASN A 102 3.01 -26.93 9.41
CA ASN A 102 2.50 -27.63 8.20
C ASN A 102 2.02 -26.75 7.02
N ALA A 103 2.08 -25.42 7.10
CA ALA A 103 1.76 -24.58 5.95
C ALA A 103 2.92 -24.54 4.95
N ILE A 104 2.61 -24.84 3.68
CA ILE A 104 3.55 -24.74 2.58
C ILE A 104 3.17 -23.53 1.74
N PHE A 105 4.10 -22.60 1.57
CA PHE A 105 3.88 -21.45 0.69
C PHE A 105 4.06 -21.89 -0.76
N THR A 106 2.96 -21.83 -1.52
CA THR A 106 2.82 -22.32 -2.89
C THR A 106 2.08 -21.27 -3.73
N ALA A 107 2.06 -21.44 -5.05
CA ALA A 107 1.14 -20.68 -5.90
C ALA A 107 -0.31 -21.05 -5.54
N GLY A 108 -1.19 -20.05 -5.45
CA GLY A 108 -2.56 -20.16 -4.92
C GLY A 108 -2.67 -19.96 -3.41
N TYR A 109 -1.57 -19.62 -2.71
CA TYR A 109 -1.64 -19.33 -1.28
C TYR A 109 -2.43 -18.03 -1.03
N LYS A 110 -3.47 -18.12 -0.21
CA LYS A 110 -4.30 -16.98 0.19
C LYS A 110 -3.84 -16.44 1.54
N ALA A 111 -3.75 -15.13 1.65
CA ALA A 111 -3.34 -14.43 2.86
C ALA A 111 -3.99 -13.05 2.95
N VAL A 112 -3.92 -12.43 4.11
CA VAL A 112 -4.31 -11.03 4.29
C VAL A 112 -3.06 -10.15 4.15
N LEU A 113 -3.08 -9.27 3.16
CA LEU A 113 -2.10 -8.23 2.92
C LEU A 113 -2.37 -7.04 3.84
N HIS A 114 -1.36 -6.67 4.61
CA HIS A 114 -1.33 -5.44 5.37
C HIS A 114 -0.26 -4.51 4.78
N ILE A 115 -0.71 -3.42 4.16
CA ILE A 115 0.14 -2.38 3.62
C ILE A 115 -0.39 -1.04 4.14
N HIS A 116 0.46 -0.25 4.79
CA HIS A 116 0.08 0.99 5.51
C HIS A 116 -1.18 0.82 6.38
N SER A 117 -2.32 1.34 5.92
CA SER A 117 -3.64 1.27 6.59
C SER A 117 -4.64 0.39 5.83
N VAL A 118 -4.25 -0.16 4.69
CA VAL A 118 -5.04 -1.12 3.90
C VAL A 118 -4.88 -2.51 4.50
N VAL A 119 -6.01 -3.18 4.69
CA VAL A 119 -6.10 -4.59 5.05
C VAL A 119 -6.94 -5.26 3.98
N GLU A 120 -6.31 -6.06 3.12
CA GLU A 120 -6.98 -6.65 1.95
C GLU A 120 -6.61 -8.11 1.79
N GLU A 121 -7.53 -8.89 1.24
CA GLU A 121 -7.25 -10.28 0.88
C GLU A 121 -6.40 -10.33 -0.39
N CYS A 122 -5.37 -11.17 -0.34
CA CYS A 122 -4.45 -11.37 -1.45
C CYS A 122 -4.23 -12.86 -1.74
N GLU A 123 -3.89 -13.15 -2.98
CA GLU A 123 -3.52 -14.46 -3.46
C GLU A 123 -2.16 -14.40 -4.16
N ILE A 124 -1.32 -15.38 -3.86
CA ILE A 124 -0.02 -15.53 -4.52
C ILE A 124 -0.23 -16.26 -5.83
N VAL A 125 -0.32 -15.53 -6.93
CA VAL A 125 -0.58 -16.09 -8.26
C VAL A 125 0.59 -16.95 -8.74
N ASP A 126 1.81 -16.46 -8.55
CA ASP A 126 2.99 -17.17 -9.04
C ASP A 126 4.24 -16.96 -8.18
N LEU A 127 5.01 -18.02 -8.02
CA LEU A 127 6.35 -17.98 -7.42
C LEU A 127 7.39 -17.88 -8.53
N ILE A 128 7.89 -16.68 -8.76
CA ILE A 128 8.78 -16.38 -9.88
C ILE A 128 10.17 -16.98 -9.62
N LYS A 129 10.79 -16.63 -8.48
CA LYS A 129 12.16 -17.05 -8.14
C LYS A 129 12.31 -17.22 -6.63
N GLU A 130 13.17 -18.12 -6.21
CA GLU A 130 13.67 -18.17 -4.83
C GLU A 130 15.07 -17.55 -4.81
N ILE A 131 15.34 -16.67 -3.86
CA ILE A 131 16.62 -15.99 -3.64
C ILE A 131 17.26 -16.60 -2.40
N ASP A 132 18.53 -16.97 -2.49
CA ASP A 132 19.27 -17.39 -1.31
C ASP A 132 19.65 -16.16 -0.45
N PRO A 133 19.30 -16.13 0.85
CA PRO A 133 19.62 -15.00 1.72
C PRO A 133 21.11 -14.69 1.83
N LYS A 134 21.98 -15.70 1.67
CA LYS A 134 23.43 -15.56 1.87
C LYS A 134 24.13 -15.08 0.60
N THR A 135 23.80 -15.67 -0.56
CA THR A 135 24.45 -15.32 -1.83
C THR A 135 23.72 -14.21 -2.57
N LYS A 136 22.46 -13.91 -2.22
CA LYS A 136 21.55 -13.03 -2.96
C LYS A 136 21.33 -13.45 -4.42
N GLU A 137 21.73 -14.67 -4.78
CA GLU A 137 21.56 -15.18 -6.13
C GLU A 137 20.20 -15.88 -6.27
N PRO A 138 19.51 -15.66 -7.40
CA PRO A 138 18.30 -16.39 -7.71
C PRO A 138 18.63 -17.86 -8.01
N LYS A 139 17.88 -18.78 -7.43
CA LYS A 139 17.95 -20.20 -7.80
C LYS A 139 17.54 -20.35 -9.27
N LYS A 140 18.24 -21.23 -9.99
CA LYS A 140 18.03 -21.45 -11.44
C LYS A 140 16.69 -22.09 -11.79
N ARG A 141 16.00 -22.70 -10.84
CA ARG A 141 14.72 -23.39 -11.05
C ARG A 141 13.59 -22.60 -10.37
N LYS A 142 12.44 -22.56 -11.04
CA LYS A 142 11.20 -22.03 -10.48
C LYS A 142 10.81 -22.85 -9.25
N PRO A 143 10.64 -22.24 -8.07
CA PRO A 143 10.26 -22.97 -6.87
C PRO A 143 8.77 -23.36 -6.95
N LEU A 144 8.46 -24.65 -6.73
CA LEU A 144 7.07 -25.12 -6.61
C LEU A 144 6.50 -24.85 -5.22
N PHE A 145 7.38 -24.84 -4.22
CA PHE A 145 7.07 -24.54 -2.83
C PHE A 145 8.30 -23.93 -2.17
N VAL A 146 8.08 -23.16 -1.11
CA VAL A 146 9.17 -22.48 -0.40
C VAL A 146 9.04 -22.75 1.10
N LYS A 147 10.19 -22.98 1.75
CA LYS A 147 10.27 -23.31 3.17
C LYS A 147 10.35 -22.06 4.04
N ASN A 148 10.20 -22.23 5.34
CA ASN A 148 10.44 -21.17 6.32
C ASN A 148 11.84 -20.56 6.17
N GLY A 149 11.91 -19.22 6.24
CA GLY A 149 13.16 -18.46 6.11
C GLY A 149 13.64 -18.23 4.66
N ALA A 150 12.92 -18.71 3.65
CA ALA A 150 13.27 -18.46 2.25
C ALA A 150 12.91 -17.03 1.82
N PHE A 151 13.73 -16.46 0.93
CA PHE A 151 13.43 -15.21 0.23
C PHE A 151 12.93 -15.56 -1.16
N VAL A 152 11.82 -14.98 -1.58
CA VAL A 152 11.17 -15.34 -2.83
C VAL A 152 10.67 -14.10 -3.53
N VAL A 153 10.67 -14.15 -4.86
CA VAL A 153 10.03 -13.18 -5.72
C VAL A 153 8.74 -13.82 -6.17
N CYS A 154 7.61 -13.17 -5.94
CA CYS A 154 6.31 -13.68 -6.32
C CYS A 154 5.44 -12.57 -6.93
N LEU A 155 4.47 -13.01 -7.74
CA LEU A 155 3.37 -12.20 -8.19
C LEU A 155 2.23 -12.33 -7.19
N ILE A 156 1.80 -11.20 -6.64
CA ILE A 156 0.69 -11.10 -5.70
C ILE A 156 -0.46 -10.41 -6.39
N GLN A 157 -1.65 -10.97 -6.25
CA GLN A 157 -2.90 -10.38 -6.69
C GLN A 157 -3.77 -10.06 -5.47
N VAL A 158 -4.49 -8.94 -5.53
CA VAL A 158 -5.48 -8.52 -4.53
C VAL A 158 -6.84 -8.35 -5.20
N ASN A 159 -7.90 -8.52 -4.42
CA ASN A 159 -9.26 -8.42 -4.93
C ASN A 159 -9.65 -6.98 -5.28
N ASN A 160 -9.24 -6.03 -4.43
CA ASN A 160 -9.54 -4.61 -4.59
C ASN A 160 -8.29 -3.84 -5.07
N MET A 161 -8.51 -2.75 -5.81
CA MET A 161 -7.41 -1.88 -6.22
C MET A 161 -6.77 -1.21 -5.00
N ILE A 162 -5.48 -1.44 -4.79
CA ILE A 162 -4.71 -0.84 -3.71
C ILE A 162 -3.71 0.16 -4.26
N CYS A 163 -3.48 1.24 -3.50
CA CYS A 163 -2.47 2.24 -3.84
C CYS A 163 -1.13 1.82 -3.25
N ILE A 164 -0.18 1.47 -4.11
CA ILE A 164 1.15 0.98 -3.69
C ILE A 164 2.22 1.58 -4.59
N GLU A 165 3.44 1.68 -4.06
CA GLU A 165 4.60 2.19 -4.80
C GLU A 165 5.77 1.20 -4.74
N LYS A 166 6.73 1.35 -5.65
CA LYS A 166 7.97 0.59 -5.56
C LYS A 166 8.70 0.98 -4.28
N PHE A 167 9.26 0.00 -3.58
CA PHE A 167 10.00 0.22 -2.35
C PHE A 167 11.17 1.23 -2.51
N ASN A 168 11.77 1.26 -3.70
CA ASN A 168 12.86 2.17 -4.01
C ASN A 168 12.41 3.63 -4.17
N ASP A 169 11.17 3.85 -4.62
CA ASP A 169 10.62 5.18 -4.85
C ASP A 169 9.95 5.70 -3.57
N PHE A 170 9.11 4.87 -2.94
CA PHE A 170 8.47 5.14 -1.66
C PHE A 170 8.55 3.93 -0.73
N SER A 171 9.52 3.98 0.19
CA SER A 171 9.73 2.89 1.15
C SER A 171 8.54 2.61 2.07
N GLN A 172 7.70 3.62 2.34
CA GLN A 172 6.54 3.50 3.23
C GLN A 172 5.34 2.83 2.54
N LEU A 173 5.12 3.13 1.25
CA LEU A 173 4.06 2.54 0.42
C LEU A 173 4.51 1.23 -0.28
N GLY A 174 5.79 0.89 -0.21
CA GLY A 174 6.32 -0.35 -0.79
C GLY A 174 6.61 -1.45 0.23
N ARG A 175 6.38 -1.22 1.53
CA ARG A 175 6.53 -2.24 2.58
C ARG A 175 5.17 -2.81 2.96
N PHE A 176 5.10 -4.13 3.05
CA PHE A 176 3.88 -4.81 3.49
C PHE A 176 4.19 -6.05 4.30
N THR A 177 3.17 -6.58 4.94
CA THR A 177 3.23 -7.87 5.64
C THR A 177 2.07 -8.75 5.21
N LEU A 178 2.32 -10.04 5.10
CA LEU A 178 1.30 -11.05 4.86
C LEU A 178 0.97 -11.73 6.17
N ARG A 179 -0.32 -11.84 6.47
CA ARG A 179 -0.83 -12.45 7.70
C ARG A 179 -1.85 -13.52 7.36
N THR A 180 -1.79 -14.63 8.09
CA THR A 180 -2.73 -15.75 7.98
C THR A 180 -3.07 -16.20 9.40
N GLU A 181 -4.36 -16.35 9.70
CA GLU A 181 -4.84 -16.74 11.04
C GLU A 181 -4.26 -15.89 12.19
N GLY A 182 -4.09 -14.59 11.94
CA GLY A 182 -3.54 -13.66 12.94
C GLY A 182 -2.02 -13.73 13.16
N LYS A 183 -1.30 -14.61 12.45
CA LYS A 183 0.16 -14.69 12.48
C LYS A 183 0.79 -14.05 11.24
N THR A 184 1.96 -13.42 11.41
CA THR A 184 2.71 -12.84 10.29
C THR A 184 3.51 -13.91 9.57
N VAL A 185 3.09 -14.26 8.36
CA VAL A 185 3.69 -15.31 7.55
C VAL A 185 4.93 -14.80 6.82
N ALA A 186 4.83 -13.62 6.21
CA ALA A 186 5.90 -13.03 5.41
C ALA A 186 5.95 -11.51 5.54
N VAL A 187 7.14 -10.96 5.30
CA VAL A 187 7.35 -9.51 5.15
C VAL A 187 7.79 -9.26 3.72
N GLY A 188 7.11 -8.32 3.07
CA GLY A 188 7.26 -8.05 1.66
C GLY A 188 7.78 -6.65 1.35
N LYS A 189 8.47 -6.55 0.21
CA LYS A 189 8.83 -5.29 -0.44
C LYS A 189 8.39 -5.33 -1.89
N VAL A 190 7.61 -4.34 -2.30
CA VAL A 190 7.20 -4.15 -3.69
C VAL A 190 8.43 -3.80 -4.52
N THR A 191 8.72 -4.60 -5.53
CA THR A 191 9.87 -4.39 -6.42
C THR A 191 9.45 -3.92 -7.79
N ASP A 192 8.34 -4.43 -8.30
CA ASP A 192 7.80 -4.01 -9.57
C ASP A 192 6.29 -3.91 -9.55
N LEU A 193 5.80 -2.95 -10.31
CA LEU A 193 4.38 -2.69 -10.49
C LEU A 193 4.07 -2.93 -11.96
N PRO A 194 3.07 -3.76 -12.30
CA PRO A 194 2.59 -3.85 -13.67
C PRO A 194 2.18 -2.45 -14.08
N THR A 195 2.80 -1.96 -15.14
CA THR A 195 2.56 -0.62 -15.65
C THR A 195 1.12 -0.63 -16.16
N VAL A 196 0.21 0.05 -15.45
CA VAL A 196 -1.14 0.32 -15.96
C VAL A 196 -0.98 1.30 -17.13
N GLY A 197 -0.70 0.75 -18.31
CA GLY A 197 -0.50 1.54 -19.54
C GLY A 197 0.59 1.06 -20.49
N LYS A 198 0.54 -0.19 -20.94
CA LYS A 198 0.85 -0.58 -22.33
C LYS A 198 0.00 -1.80 -22.70
N ASN A 199 -1.28 -1.57 -22.97
CA ASN A 199 -2.09 -2.42 -23.84
C ASN A 199 -3.33 -1.61 -24.28
N ALA A 200 -3.50 -1.54 -25.61
CA ALA A 200 -4.46 -0.79 -26.42
C ALA A 200 -4.13 0.70 -26.64
#